data_AF-A0AAN4PAX8-F1
#
_entry.id   AF-A0AAN4PAX8-F1
#
_cell.length_a   1.000
_cell.length_b   1.000
_cell.length_c   1.000
_cell.angle_alpha   90.00
_cell.angle_beta   90.00
_cell.angle_gamma   90.00
#
_symmetry.space_group_name_H-M   'P 1'
#
loop_
_entity.id
_entity.type
_entity.pdbx_description
1 polymer ?
#
loop_
_entity_poly.entity_id
_entity_poly.type
_entity_poly.pdbx_seq_one_letter_code
_entity_poly.pdbx_strand_id
1 'polypeptide(L)'
;MLTSTTTALVGPMMFFGFMMSNLAYLLIKEYQHKWLFSVAILLGFLSLTTGQMLVERVFQLQINVSMVIELVGGLFFFYLLAKEAKR
;
A
#
# COMPACT_ATOMS: atom_id res chain seq x y z
N MET A 1 13.37 -7.64 -12.68
CA MET A 1 12.58 -7.92 -13.91
C MET A 1 11.08 -7.84 -13.67
N LEU A 2 10.52 -8.41 -12.59
CA LEU A 2 9.08 -8.27 -12.31
C LEU A 2 8.60 -6.82 -12.13
N THR A 3 9.34 -5.97 -11.40
CA THR A 3 8.91 -4.60 -11.11
C THR A 3 8.85 -3.70 -12.35
N SER A 4 9.68 -3.96 -13.37
CA SER A 4 9.74 -3.14 -14.58
C SER A 4 8.53 -3.33 -15.50
N THR A 5 8.03 -4.56 -15.63
CA THR A 5 6.85 -4.83 -16.47
C THR A 5 5.55 -4.36 -15.83
N THR A 6 5.42 -4.48 -14.50
CA THR A 6 4.24 -3.98 -13.77
C THR A 6 4.17 -2.45 -13.77
N THR A 7 5.31 -1.76 -13.64
CA THR A 7 5.38 -0.29 -13.70
C THR A 7 4.98 0.25 -15.08
N ALA A 8 5.33 -0.45 -16.16
CA ALA A 8 4.92 -0.05 -17.52
C ALA A 8 3.41 -0.20 -17.76
N LEU A 9 2.75 -1.14 -17.07
CA LEU A 9 1.32 -1.42 -17.26
C LEU A 9 0.40 -0.60 -16.36
N VAL A 10 0.80 -0.36 -15.11
CA VAL A 10 -0.07 0.26 -14.08
C VAL A 10 0.47 1.61 -13.60
N GLY A 11 1.65 2.01 -14.09
CA GLY A 11 2.39 3.16 -13.59
C GLY A 11 3.17 2.85 -12.31
N PRO A 12 4.10 3.74 -11.91
CA PRO A 12 4.82 3.60 -10.66
C PRO A 12 3.88 3.71 -9.45
N MET A 13 4.09 2.88 -8.44
CA MET A 13 3.33 2.89 -7.17
C MET A 13 4.31 2.88 -5.99
N MET A 14 4.99 4.01 -5.73
CA MET A 14 6.10 4.05 -4.78
C MET A 14 5.64 3.89 -3.32
N PHE A 15 4.53 4.55 -2.95
CA PHE A 15 4.04 4.55 -1.57
C PHE A 15 3.39 3.23 -1.13
N PHE A 16 2.88 2.44 -2.08
CA PHE A 16 2.15 1.21 -1.77
C PHE A 16 3.01 0.18 -1.03
N GLY A 17 4.23 -0.06 -1.52
CA GLY A 17 5.15 -1.01 -0.91
C GLY A 17 5.58 -0.61 0.50
N PHE A 18 5.84 0.68 0.71
CA PHE A 18 6.15 1.23 2.03
C PHE A 18 4.96 1.10 2.98
N MET A 19 3.75 1.50 2.53
CA MET A 19 2.54 1.46 3.34
C MET A 19 2.21 0.03 3.79
N MET A 20 2.24 -0.95 2.88
CA MET A 20 1.98 -2.35 3.22
C MET A 20 3.04 -2.95 4.15
N SER A 21 4.30 -2.62 3.94
CA SER A 21 5.39 -3.06 4.83
C SER A 21 5.19 -2.51 6.24
N ASN A 22 4.87 -1.21 6.35
CA ASN A 22 4.64 -0.56 7.64
C ASN A 22 3.38 -1.10 8.34
N LEU A 23 2.30 -1.37 7.59
CA LEU A 23 1.10 -2.03 8.13
C LEU A 23 1.41 -3.44 8.64
N ALA A 24 2.18 -4.21 7.89
CA ALA A 24 2.60 -5.55 8.30
C ALA A 24 3.44 -5.51 9.59
N TYR A 25 4.32 -4.51 9.74
CA TYR A 25 5.06 -4.26 10.99
C TYR A 25 4.16 -3.85 12.16
N LEU A 26 3.13 -3.03 11.93
CA LEU A 26 2.17 -2.63 12.95
C LEU A 26 1.28 -3.79 13.43
N LEU A 27 0.96 -4.73 12.54
CA LEU A 27 0.11 -5.89 12.83
C LEU A 27 0.87 -7.03 13.51
N ILE A 28 2.17 -7.18 13.24
CA ILE A 28 2.99 -8.26 13.78
C ILE A 28 3.95 -7.68 14.82
N LYS A 29 3.53 -7.75 16.08
CA LYS A 29 4.35 -7.35 17.25
C LYS A 29 5.41 -8.39 17.64
N GLU A 30 5.42 -9.55 16.97
CA GLU A 30 6.30 -10.70 17.28
C GLU A 30 7.26 -10.99 16.11
N TYR A 31 8.57 -10.94 16.39
CA TYR A 31 9.71 -11.03 15.47
C TYR A 31 9.88 -12.36 14.69
N GLN A 32 8.82 -13.08 14.36
CA GLN A 32 8.92 -14.29 13.52
C GLN A 32 8.87 -13.91 12.03
N HIS A 33 10.05 -13.65 11.44
CA HIS A 33 10.24 -13.24 10.03
C HIS A 33 9.52 -14.09 8.98
N LYS A 34 9.16 -15.36 9.26
CA LYS A 34 8.38 -16.20 8.34
C LYS A 34 6.93 -15.74 8.15
N TRP A 35 6.31 -15.20 9.20
CA TRP A 35 4.91 -14.78 9.15
C TRP A 35 4.74 -13.41 8.50
N LEU A 36 5.73 -12.53 8.65
CA LEU A 36 5.70 -11.18 8.10
C LEU A 36 5.55 -11.15 6.58
N PHE A 37 6.24 -12.06 5.89
CA PHE A 37 6.17 -12.13 4.43
C PHE A 37 4.81 -12.63 3.92
N SER A 38 4.23 -13.66 4.55
CA SER A 38 2.90 -14.17 4.17
C SER A 38 1.79 -13.15 4.44
N VAL A 39 1.88 -12.47 5.58
CA VAL A 39 0.90 -11.44 5.96
C VAL A 39 1.02 -10.20 5.06
N ALA A 40 2.23 -9.77 4.71
CA ALA A 40 2.43 -8.67 3.78
C ALA A 40 1.86 -8.97 2.38
N ILE A 41 2.02 -10.20 1.88
CA ILE A 41 1.44 -10.62 0.59
C ILE A 41 -0.09 -10.63 0.66
N LEU A 42 -0.67 -11.20 1.73
CA LEU A 42 -2.12 -11.24 1.94
C LEU A 42 -2.71 -9.83 2.07
N LEU A 43 -2.09 -8.95 2.85
CA LEU A 43 -2.52 -7.56 3.00
C LEU A 43 -2.38 -6.79 1.69
N GLY A 44 -1.28 -6.97 0.96
CA GLY A 44 -1.10 -6.36 -0.35
C GLY A 44 -2.18 -6.78 -1.35
N PHE A 45 -2.48 -8.08 -1.40
CA PHE A 45 -3.55 -8.61 -2.26
C PHE A 45 -4.92 -8.06 -1.87
N LEU A 46 -5.30 -8.15 -0.59
CA LEU A 46 -6.56 -7.62 -0.08
C LEU A 46 -6.69 -6.11 -0.32
N SER A 47 -5.62 -5.35 -0.06
CA SER A 47 -5.61 -3.89 -0.26
C SER A 47 -5.72 -3.52 -1.72
N LEU A 48 -5.08 -4.25 -2.63
CA LEU A 48 -5.20 -3.99 -4.07
C LEU A 48 -6.59 -4.36 -4.58
N THR A 49 -7.10 -5.56 -4.25
CA THR A 49 -8.44 -5.98 -4.67
C THR A 49 -9.52 -5.04 -4.13
N THR A 50 -9.41 -4.62 -2.87
CA THR A 50 -10.35 -3.67 -2.25
C THR A 50 -10.22 -2.27 -2.83
N GLY A 51 -8.98 -1.79 -3.04
CA GLY A 51 -8.72 -0.48 -3.61
C GLY A 51 -9.20 -0.37 -5.06
N GLN A 52 -8.96 -1.41 -5.86
CA GLN A 52 -9.41 -1.47 -7.25
C GLN A 52 -10.95 -1.50 -7.32
N MET A 53 -11.61 -2.35 -6.52
CA MET A 53 -13.08 -2.37 -6.45
C MET A 53 -13.68 -1.06 -5.95
N LEU A 54 -13.09 -0.42 -4.93
CA LEU A 54 -13.60 0.86 -4.42
C LEU A 54 -13.46 1.99 -5.43
N VAL A 55 -12.30 2.11 -6.09
CA VAL A 55 -12.07 3.14 -7.10
C VAL A 55 -12.99 2.94 -8.30
N GLU A 56 -13.09 1.72 -8.80
CA GLU A 56 -13.92 1.41 -9.98
C GLU A 56 -15.42 1.60 -9.70
N ARG A 57 -15.88 1.25 -8.48
CA ARG A 57 -17.30 1.22 -8.14
C ARG A 57 -17.82 2.51 -7.50
N VAL A 58 -16.98 3.23 -6.74
CA VAL A 58 -17.37 4.48 -6.05
C VAL A 58 -17.04 5.71 -6.88
N PHE A 59 -15.90 5.74 -7.57
CA PHE A 59 -15.49 6.96 -8.25
C PHE A 59 -16.04 7.09 -9.67
N GLN A 60 -16.39 6.00 -10.39
CA GLN A 60 -16.94 5.96 -11.78
C GLN A 60 -16.23 6.87 -12.81
N LEU A 61 -15.16 7.54 -12.41
CA LEU A 61 -14.32 8.49 -13.11
C LEU A 61 -13.03 7.74 -13.44
N GLN A 62 -12.41 8.10 -14.56
CA GLN A 62 -11.16 7.53 -15.09
C GLN A 62 -9.93 7.83 -14.22
N ILE A 63 -10.07 7.83 -12.89
CA ILE A 63 -9.00 8.08 -11.94
C ILE A 63 -8.22 6.78 -11.77
N ASN A 64 -6.92 6.83 -12.07
CA ASN A 64 -6.04 5.69 -11.91
C ASN A 64 -5.92 5.29 -10.43
N VAL A 65 -6.09 4.01 -10.12
CA VAL A 65 -5.96 3.45 -8.76
C VAL A 65 -4.60 3.83 -8.14
N SER A 66 -3.53 3.86 -8.94
CA SER A 66 -2.19 4.28 -8.53
C SER A 66 -2.17 5.69 -7.92
N MET A 67 -2.88 6.64 -8.54
CA MET A 67 -2.94 8.03 -8.06
C MET A 67 -3.65 8.11 -6.70
N VAL A 68 -4.73 7.35 -6.51
CA VAL A 68 -5.45 7.29 -5.23
C VAL A 68 -4.56 6.69 -4.14
N ILE A 69 -3.87 5.59 -4.45
CA ILE A 69 -2.96 4.94 -3.52
C ILE A 69 -1.79 5.86 -3.15
N GLU A 70 -1.22 6.61 -4.10
CA GLU A 70 -0.14 7.55 -3.82
C GLU A 70 -0.60 8.73 -2.96
N LEU A 71 -1.79 9.28 -3.20
CA LEU A 71 -2.35 10.33 -2.36
C LEU A 71 -2.62 9.84 -0.92
N VAL A 72 -3.28 8.69 -0.78
CA VAL A 72 -3.59 8.11 0.54
C VAL A 72 -2.31 7.70 1.25
N GLY A 73 -1.38 7.04 0.56
CA GLY A 73 -0.10 6.62 1.10
C GLY A 73 0.78 7.79 1.52
N GLY A 74 0.79 8.87 0.74
CA GLY A 74 1.48 10.11 1.09
C GLY A 74 0.90 10.78 2.34
N LEU A 75 -0.43 10.91 2.44
CA LEU A 75 -1.09 11.41 3.65
C LEU A 75 -0.80 10.54 4.88
N PHE A 76 -0.85 9.21 4.70
CA PHE A 76 -0.55 8.25 5.76
C PHE A 76 0.91 8.35 6.22
N PHE A 77 1.84 8.57 5.29
CA PHE A 77 3.25 8.82 5.60
C PHE A 77 3.43 10.09 6.43
N PHE A 78 2.84 11.21 6.01
CA PHE A 78 2.89 12.46 6.79
C PHE A 78 2.27 12.30 8.19
N TYR A 79 1.16 11.56 8.30
CA TYR A 79 0.54 11.25 9.57
C TYR A 79 1.45 10.40 10.48
N LEU A 80 2.07 9.36 9.93
CA LEU A 80 2.99 8.50 10.67
C LEU A 80 4.23 9.28 11.12
N LEU A 81 4.80 10.11 10.23
CA LEU A 81 5.93 10.98 10.54
C LEU A 81 5.59 11.96 11.65
N ALA A 82 4.41 12.59 11.62
CA ALA A 82 3.95 13.48 12.69
C ALA A 82 3.74 12.75 14.02
N LYS A 83 3.31 11.48 13.97
CA LYS A 83 3.13 10.63 15.15
C LYS A 83 4.46 10.19 15.77
N GLU A 84 5.44 9.78 14.95
CA GLU A 84 6.78 9.41 15.41
C GLU A 84 7.59 10.63 15.86
N ALA A 85 7.49 11.77 15.18
CA ALA A 85 8.17 13.01 15.56
C ALA A 85 7.73 13.57 16.93
N LYS A 86 6.60 13.08 17.46
CA LYS A 86 6.08 13.46 18.78
C LYS A 86 6.57 12.54 19.90
N ARG A 87 7.40 11.54 19.60
CA ARG A 87 7.98 10.57 20.53
C ARG A 87 9.47 10.78 20.67
#